data_AF-A0A1G7CK25-F1
#
_entry.id   AF-A0A1G7CK25-F1
#
_cell.length_a   1.000
_cell.length_b   1.000
_cell.length_c   1.000
_cell.angle_alpha   90.00
_cell.angle_beta   90.00
_cell.angle_gamma   90.00
#
_symmetry.space_group_name_H-M   'P 1'
#
loop_
_entity.id
_entity.type
_entity.pdbx_description
1 polymer ?
#
loop_
_entity_poly.entity_id
_entity_poly.type
_entity_poly.pdbx_seq_one_letter_code
_entity_poly.pdbx_strand_id
1 'polypeptide(L)'
;MGSQHTGSDDVPPGVRRFRRVLRVLGVLLAVLVGVPLSLYVGHGVVGSVQTSALRAEVGAEVRAERAVAQPEVLALRDRQRAALPAAPAHSWAALECDFASRDAGWIVQAYQQTCELRTMDFLPVADRSEAEQVSAGLPSGLFGDEQEHSGGPHCQPLRATGGGREPSTELLWTPAATLPDGPDRCYRVMTSRPGQTADVLEPFDAATLDPTTDWLVVVSTRTVMDRRELGCSPWSVLFCSEPFDEPVLG
;
A
#
# COMPACT_ATOMS: atom_id res chain seq x y z
N MET A 1 -5.50 7.74 91.16
CA MET A 1 -5.94 9.10 90.77
C MET A 1 -5.37 9.35 89.38
N GLY A 2 -6.07 9.18 88.26
CA GLY A 2 -7.51 9.11 88.01
C GLY A 2 -7.95 10.39 87.29
N SER A 3 -7.80 10.42 85.97
CA SER A 3 -8.56 11.30 85.07
C SER A 3 -8.44 10.77 83.63
N GLN A 4 -9.45 10.01 83.19
CA GLN A 4 -9.70 9.75 81.77
C GLN A 4 -10.76 10.75 81.31
N HIS A 5 -10.36 11.73 80.50
CA HIS A 5 -11.29 12.59 79.77
C HIS A 5 -11.77 11.83 78.53
N THR A 6 -12.98 11.27 78.61
CA THR A 6 -13.74 10.84 77.44
C THR A 6 -14.27 12.10 76.74
N GLY A 7 -13.53 12.60 75.76
CA GLY A 7 -14.03 13.61 74.83
C GLY A 7 -15.13 13.00 73.98
N SER A 8 -16.38 13.38 74.26
CA SER A 8 -17.51 13.11 73.36
C SER A 8 -17.31 13.96 72.11
N ASP A 9 -16.76 13.34 71.06
CA ASP A 9 -16.74 13.88 69.71
C ASP A 9 -18.18 13.92 69.15
N ASP A 10 -18.93 14.95 69.52
CA ASP A 10 -20.22 15.29 68.91
C ASP A 10 -19.98 15.77 67.47
N VAL A 11 -19.84 14.81 66.55
CA VAL A 11 -19.78 15.09 65.12
C VAL A 11 -21.11 15.73 64.70
N PRO A 12 -21.10 16.99 64.21
CA PRO A 12 -22.33 17.70 63.91
C PRO A 12 -23.19 16.94 62.88
N PRO A 13 -24.53 16.92 63.03
CA PRO A 13 -25.44 16.14 62.20
C PRO A 13 -25.36 16.45 60.69
N GLY A 14 -24.81 17.62 60.32
CA GLY A 14 -24.51 17.99 58.93
C GLY A 14 -23.43 17.14 58.26
N VAL A 15 -22.43 16.65 59.02
CA VAL A 15 -21.28 15.90 58.48
C VAL A 15 -21.70 14.53 57.95
N ARG A 16 -22.67 13.88 58.60
CA ARG A 16 -23.20 12.56 58.17
C ARG A 16 -24.01 12.66 56.87
N ARG A 17 -24.78 13.74 56.68
CA ARG A 17 -25.54 13.99 55.43
C ARG A 17 -24.60 14.34 54.29
N PHE A 18 -23.61 15.19 54.53
CA PHE A 18 -22.59 15.57 53.55
C PHE A 18 -21.79 14.36 53.03
N ARG A 19 -21.36 13.46 53.93
CA ARG A 19 -20.65 12.22 53.55
C ARG A 19 -21.50 11.28 52.68
N ARG A 20 -22.81 11.19 52.92
CA ARG A 20 -23.71 10.40 52.06
C ARG A 20 -23.83 11.00 50.67
N VAL A 21 -23.97 12.32 50.58
CA VAL A 21 -24.05 13.03 49.29
C VAL A 21 -22.77 12.85 48.49
N LEU A 22 -21.59 13.04 49.10
CA LEU A 22 -20.31 12.79 48.43
C LEU A 22 -20.15 11.34 47.94
N ARG A 23 -20.62 10.36 48.72
CA ARG A 23 -20.58 8.95 48.30
C ARG A 23 -21.47 8.69 47.09
N VAL A 24 -22.69 9.24 47.08
CA VAL A 24 -23.61 9.12 45.95
C VAL A 24 -23.04 9.80 44.70
N LEU A 25 -22.50 11.01 44.85
CA LEU A 25 -21.82 11.72 43.76
C LEU A 25 -20.61 10.95 43.22
N GLY A 26 -19.79 10.37 44.11
CA GLY A 26 -18.66 9.54 43.73
C GLY A 26 -19.08 8.30 42.94
N VAL A 27 -20.16 7.63 43.36
CA VAL A 27 -20.72 6.47 42.64
C VAL A 27 -21.29 6.89 41.29
N LEU A 28 -22.06 7.99 41.24
CA LEU A 28 -22.61 8.51 39.98
C LEU A 28 -21.50 8.85 38.99
N LEU A 29 -20.45 9.53 39.45
CA LEU A 29 -19.29 9.86 38.60
C LEU A 29 -18.56 8.60 38.14
N ALA A 30 -18.34 7.63 39.04
CA ALA A 30 -17.70 6.36 38.69
C ALA A 30 -18.50 5.56 37.65
N VAL A 31 -19.84 5.56 37.73
CA VAL A 31 -20.70 4.92 36.72
C VAL A 31 -20.67 5.71 35.41
N LEU A 32 -20.80 7.03 35.48
CA LEU A 32 -20.83 7.92 34.32
C LEU A 32 -19.53 7.90 33.52
N VAL A 33 -18.39 7.68 34.18
CA VAL A 33 -17.08 7.54 33.51
C VAL A 33 -16.76 6.08 33.21
N GLY A 34 -16.98 5.19 34.17
CA GLY A 34 -16.59 3.79 34.09
C GLY A 34 -17.34 3.01 33.03
N VAL A 35 -18.63 3.25 32.84
CA VAL A 35 -19.42 2.55 31.81
C VAL A 35 -18.98 2.96 30.39
N PRO A 36 -18.92 4.25 30.01
CA PRO A 36 -18.42 4.64 28.69
C PRO A 36 -16.99 4.20 28.44
N LEU A 37 -16.11 4.28 29.44
CA LEU A 37 -14.72 3.83 29.30
C LEU A 37 -14.65 2.32 29.05
N SER A 38 -15.41 1.52 29.80
CA SER A 38 -15.44 0.06 29.62
C SER A 38 -16.00 -0.32 28.25
N LEU A 39 -17.05 0.38 27.79
CA LEU A 39 -17.59 0.19 26.44
C LEU A 39 -16.55 0.57 25.38
N TYR A 40 -15.89 1.71 25.51
CA TYR A 40 -14.85 2.16 24.59
C TYR A 40 -13.70 1.14 24.47
N VAL A 41 -13.18 0.69 25.61
CA VAL A 41 -12.12 -0.34 25.65
C VAL A 41 -12.62 -1.66 25.07
N GLY A 42 -13.83 -2.10 25.44
CA GLY A 42 -14.43 -3.33 24.93
C GLY A 42 -14.58 -3.32 23.40
N HIS A 43 -15.12 -2.23 22.85
CA HIS A 43 -15.24 -2.04 21.40
C HIS A 43 -13.88 -2.05 20.71
N GLY A 44 -12.89 -1.37 21.28
CA GLY A 44 -11.57 -1.33 20.70
C GLY A 44 -10.81 -2.66 20.75
N VAL A 45 -10.95 -3.44 21.83
CA VAL A 45 -10.37 -4.81 21.90
C VAL A 45 -10.98 -5.72 20.84
N VAL A 46 -12.31 -5.73 20.70
CA VAL A 46 -13.00 -6.50 19.65
C VAL A 46 -12.54 -6.05 18.27
N GLY A 47 -12.46 -4.74 18.08
CA GLY A 47 -11.94 -4.14 16.86
C GLY A 47 -10.53 -4.59 16.51
N SER A 48 -9.59 -4.51 17.45
CA SER A 48 -8.20 -4.93 17.22
C SER A 48 -8.09 -6.42 16.84
N VAL A 49 -8.93 -7.28 17.42
CA VAL A 49 -8.99 -8.70 17.02
C VAL A 49 -9.52 -8.85 15.60
N GLN A 50 -10.58 -8.12 15.23
CA GLN A 50 -11.12 -8.11 13.86
C GLN A 50 -10.08 -7.60 12.85
N THR A 51 -9.37 -6.52 13.16
CA THR A 51 -8.30 -5.96 12.33
C THR A 51 -7.14 -6.95 12.16
N SER A 52 -6.74 -7.65 13.23
CA SER A 52 -5.69 -8.68 13.14
C SER A 52 -6.13 -9.88 12.29
N ALA A 53 -7.38 -10.33 12.44
CA ALA A 53 -7.95 -11.40 11.62
C ALA A 53 -8.02 -10.99 10.14
N LEU A 54 -8.48 -9.75 9.87
CA LEU A 54 -8.50 -9.19 8.52
C LEU A 54 -7.09 -9.11 7.92
N ARG A 55 -6.08 -8.65 8.69
CA ARG A 55 -4.68 -8.62 8.21
C ARG A 55 -4.18 -10.01 7.82
N ALA A 56 -4.50 -11.02 8.63
CA ALA A 56 -4.13 -12.41 8.34
C ALA A 56 -4.85 -12.96 7.11
N GLU A 57 -6.13 -12.64 6.93
CA GLU A 57 -6.93 -13.00 5.76
C GLU A 57 -6.36 -12.39 4.48
N VAL A 58 -6.14 -11.06 4.47
CA VAL A 58 -5.54 -10.35 3.34
C VAL A 58 -4.15 -10.88 3.03
N GLY A 59 -3.32 -11.14 4.05
CA GLY A 59 -2.00 -11.73 3.83
C GLY A 59 -2.05 -13.14 3.25
N ALA A 60 -3.03 -13.96 3.66
CA ALA A 60 -3.23 -15.28 3.08
C ALA A 60 -3.69 -15.20 1.61
N GLU A 61 -4.59 -14.27 1.29
CA GLU A 61 -5.05 -13.99 -0.07
C GLU A 61 -3.88 -13.55 -0.97
N VAL A 62 -3.09 -12.56 -0.53
CA VAL A 62 -1.91 -12.08 -1.28
C VAL A 62 -0.89 -13.19 -1.49
N ARG A 63 -0.57 -14.01 -0.47
CA ARG A 63 0.34 -15.16 -0.64
C ARG A 63 -0.17 -16.18 -1.64
N ALA A 64 -1.47 -16.51 -1.58
CA ALA A 64 -2.07 -17.49 -2.46
C ALA A 64 -2.03 -17.01 -3.93
N GLU A 65 -2.45 -15.77 -4.18
CA GLU A 65 -2.46 -15.19 -5.53
C GLU A 65 -1.03 -14.95 -6.05
N ARG A 66 -0.10 -14.53 -5.19
CA ARG A 66 1.32 -14.38 -5.56
C ARG A 66 1.93 -15.70 -6.02
N ALA A 67 1.60 -16.81 -5.36
CA ALA A 67 2.12 -18.12 -5.73
C ALA A 67 1.75 -18.54 -7.17
N VAL A 68 0.67 -17.97 -7.72
CA VAL A 68 0.25 -18.14 -9.12
C VAL A 68 0.84 -17.04 -10.00
N ALA A 69 0.76 -15.78 -9.58
CA ALA A 69 1.20 -14.62 -10.34
C ALA A 69 2.70 -14.62 -10.64
N GLN A 70 3.52 -14.95 -9.64
CA GLN A 70 4.97 -14.88 -9.72
C GLN A 70 5.58 -15.76 -10.81
N PRO A 71 5.32 -17.08 -10.86
CA PRO A 71 5.89 -17.90 -11.92
C PRO A 71 5.42 -17.48 -13.32
N GLU A 72 4.17 -17.03 -13.48
CA GLU A 72 3.66 -16.61 -14.79
C GLU A 72 4.31 -15.33 -15.31
N VAL A 73 4.47 -14.30 -14.48
CA VAL A 73 5.12 -13.04 -14.88
C VAL A 73 6.62 -13.26 -15.13
N LEU A 74 7.29 -14.05 -14.29
CA LEU A 74 8.72 -14.36 -14.51
C LEU A 74 8.93 -15.17 -15.79
N ALA A 75 8.07 -16.15 -16.06
CA ALA A 75 8.14 -16.91 -17.32
C ALA A 75 7.82 -16.05 -18.55
N LEU A 76 6.92 -15.06 -18.43
CA LEU A 76 6.70 -14.06 -19.48
C LEU A 76 7.96 -13.22 -19.70
N ARG A 77 8.57 -12.71 -18.62
CA ARG A 77 9.82 -11.92 -18.69
C ARG A 77 10.94 -12.70 -19.35
N ASP A 78 11.13 -13.97 -19.01
CA ASP A 78 12.18 -14.81 -19.61
C ASP A 78 11.97 -15.01 -21.12
N ARG A 79 10.72 -15.19 -21.55
CA ARG A 79 10.37 -15.26 -22.99
C ARG A 79 10.62 -13.93 -23.71
N GLN A 80 10.29 -12.80 -23.07
CA GLN A 80 10.55 -11.48 -23.60
C GLN A 80 12.05 -11.24 -23.75
N ARG A 81 12.85 -11.52 -22.71
CA ARG A 81 14.32 -11.41 -22.74
C ARG A 81 14.95 -12.25 -23.84
N ALA A 82 14.45 -13.47 -24.06
CA ALA A 82 14.92 -14.32 -25.14
C ALA A 82 14.60 -13.77 -26.55
N ALA A 83 13.59 -12.92 -26.68
CA ALA A 83 13.19 -12.27 -27.92
C ALA A 83 13.85 -10.90 -28.15
N LEU A 84 14.45 -10.31 -27.11
CA LEU A 84 15.17 -9.04 -27.23
C LEU A 84 16.47 -9.21 -28.04
N PRO A 85 16.90 -8.17 -28.79
CA PRO A 85 18.12 -8.23 -29.61
C PRO A 85 19.41 -8.31 -28.78
N ALA A 86 19.35 -7.89 -27.51
CA ALA A 86 20.44 -7.97 -26.55
C ALA A 86 19.89 -8.16 -25.12
N ALA A 87 20.76 -8.58 -24.20
CA ALA A 87 20.40 -8.70 -22.81
C ALA A 87 20.10 -7.32 -22.20
N PRO A 88 19.11 -7.19 -21.29
CA PRO A 88 18.89 -5.97 -20.53
C PRO A 88 20.14 -5.60 -19.73
N ALA A 89 20.46 -4.31 -19.66
CA ALA A 89 21.56 -3.81 -18.83
C ALA A 89 21.16 -3.77 -17.35
N HIS A 90 19.88 -3.50 -17.09
CA HIS A 90 19.31 -3.51 -15.75
C HIS A 90 17.96 -4.20 -15.73
N SER A 91 17.65 -4.76 -14.58
CA SER A 91 16.45 -5.54 -14.36
C SER A 91 15.94 -5.36 -12.95
N TRP A 92 14.63 -5.45 -12.80
CA TRP A 92 13.96 -5.28 -11.53
C TRP A 92 12.71 -6.17 -11.47
N ALA A 93 12.38 -6.63 -10.28
CA ALA A 93 11.15 -7.37 -10.00
C ALA A 93 10.71 -7.13 -8.56
N ALA A 94 9.46 -6.77 -8.35
CA ALA A 94 8.88 -6.69 -7.02
C ALA A 94 7.37 -6.93 -7.03
N LEU A 95 6.86 -7.38 -5.89
CA LEU A 95 5.46 -7.27 -5.54
C LEU A 95 5.24 -5.89 -4.92
N GLU A 96 4.50 -5.01 -5.61
CA GLU A 96 4.10 -3.71 -5.08
C GLU A 96 2.69 -3.81 -4.53
N CYS A 97 2.47 -3.33 -3.30
CA CYS A 97 1.13 -3.14 -2.76
C CYS A 97 0.91 -1.67 -2.42
N ASP A 98 -0.23 -1.13 -2.85
CA ASP A 98 -0.64 0.23 -2.59
C ASP A 98 -1.78 0.26 -1.58
N PHE A 99 -1.73 1.24 -0.69
CA PHE A 99 -2.75 1.51 0.30
C PHE A 99 -3.41 2.84 -0.03
N ALA A 100 -4.62 2.78 -0.60
CA ALA A 100 -5.35 3.96 -1.00
C ALA A 100 -6.59 4.17 -0.12
N SER A 101 -6.95 5.43 0.09
CA SER A 101 -8.24 5.79 0.67
C SER A 101 -9.28 5.99 -0.45
N ARG A 102 -10.54 5.68 -0.14
CA ARG A 102 -11.69 6.12 -0.92
C ARG A 102 -12.35 7.28 -0.19
N ASP A 103 -12.30 8.45 -0.81
CA ASP A 103 -12.74 9.69 -0.18
C ASP A 103 -14.09 10.15 -0.76
N ALA A 104 -14.91 10.79 0.07
CA ALA A 104 -16.10 11.51 -0.34
C ALA A 104 -16.02 12.96 0.15
N GLY A 105 -15.50 13.83 -0.70
CA GLY A 105 -15.15 15.19 -0.32
C GLY A 105 -13.89 15.19 0.56
N TRP A 106 -14.04 15.61 1.81
CA TRP A 106 -12.95 15.67 2.80
C TRP A 106 -12.98 14.49 3.80
N ILE A 107 -13.92 13.56 3.64
CA ILE A 107 -14.12 12.43 4.56
C ILE A 107 -13.63 11.15 3.88
N VAL A 108 -12.71 10.45 4.54
CA VAL A 108 -12.32 9.08 4.15
C VAL A 108 -13.48 8.14 4.48
N GLN A 109 -13.93 7.37 3.48
CA GLN A 109 -15.02 6.40 3.65
C GLN A 109 -14.52 5.00 3.96
N ALA A 110 -13.42 4.60 3.33
CA ALA A 110 -12.82 3.28 3.50
C ALA A 110 -11.37 3.30 2.98
N TYR A 111 -10.57 2.37 3.47
CA TYR A 111 -9.27 2.04 2.88
C TYR A 111 -9.39 0.80 2.01
N GLN A 112 -8.56 0.76 0.97
CA GLN A 112 -8.46 -0.34 0.04
C GLN A 112 -6.99 -0.66 -0.23
N GLN A 113 -6.72 -1.94 -0.45
CA GLN A 113 -5.40 -2.39 -0.88
C GLN A 113 -5.48 -2.99 -2.28
N THR A 114 -4.47 -2.66 -3.08
CA THR A 114 -4.20 -3.29 -4.37
C THR A 114 -2.79 -3.86 -4.32
N CYS A 115 -2.54 -4.96 -5.02
CA CYS A 115 -1.20 -5.52 -5.15
C CYS A 115 -0.95 -5.96 -6.59
N GLU A 116 0.22 -5.64 -7.10
CA GLU A 116 0.66 -5.97 -8.45
C GLU A 116 2.07 -6.54 -8.39
N LEU A 117 2.30 -7.63 -9.09
CA LEU A 117 3.63 -8.09 -9.36
C LEU A 117 4.12 -7.43 -10.65
N ARG A 118 5.22 -6.72 -10.57
CA ARG A 118 5.79 -6.01 -11.71
C ARG A 118 7.25 -6.39 -11.92
N THR A 119 7.64 -6.49 -13.18
CA THR A 119 9.03 -6.62 -13.60
C THR A 119 9.37 -5.56 -14.62
N MET A 120 10.61 -5.09 -14.61
CA MET A 120 11.13 -4.14 -15.58
C MET A 120 12.47 -4.62 -16.11
N ASP A 121 12.67 -4.50 -17.41
CA ASP A 121 13.95 -4.73 -18.09
C ASP A 121 14.33 -3.50 -18.91
N PHE A 122 15.53 -2.98 -18.67
CA PHE A 122 16.04 -1.76 -19.29
C PHE A 122 17.09 -2.12 -20.34
N LEU A 123 16.79 -1.81 -21.60
CA LEU A 123 17.69 -1.98 -22.72
C LEU A 123 18.17 -0.59 -23.19
N PRO A 124 19.49 -0.34 -23.23
CA PRO A 124 20.00 0.95 -23.70
C PRO A 124 19.75 1.07 -25.22
N VAL A 125 19.32 2.27 -25.62
CA VAL A 125 19.13 2.65 -27.02
C VAL A 125 19.73 4.03 -27.24
N ALA A 126 20.20 4.33 -28.45
CA ALA A 126 20.82 5.61 -28.77
C ALA A 126 19.77 6.74 -28.79
N ASP A 127 18.58 6.45 -29.30
CA ASP A 127 17.48 7.39 -29.42
C ASP A 127 16.13 6.68 -29.60
N ARG A 128 15.08 7.48 -29.76
CA ARG A 128 13.72 7.00 -30.03
C ARG A 128 13.60 6.19 -31.32
N SER A 129 14.31 6.56 -32.38
CA SER A 129 14.20 5.88 -33.66
C SER A 129 14.73 4.45 -33.56
N GLU A 130 15.80 4.24 -32.80
CA GLU A 130 16.30 2.90 -32.50
C GLU A 130 15.29 2.12 -31.66
N ALA A 131 14.68 2.74 -30.64
CA ALA A 131 13.65 2.11 -29.82
C ALA A 131 12.44 1.63 -30.65
N GLU A 132 11.97 2.45 -31.59
CA GLU A 132 10.88 2.12 -32.53
C GLU A 132 11.29 0.99 -33.49
N GLN A 133 12.52 1.01 -34.00
CA GLN A 133 13.04 -0.06 -34.86
C GLN A 133 13.12 -1.40 -34.12
N VAL A 134 13.64 -1.40 -32.90
CA VAL A 134 13.67 -2.59 -32.04
C VAL A 134 12.25 -3.07 -31.78
N SER A 135 11.35 -2.17 -31.36
CA SER A 135 9.94 -2.45 -31.08
C SER A 135 9.22 -3.12 -32.25
N ALA A 136 9.43 -2.63 -33.48
CA ALA A 136 8.82 -3.16 -34.69
C ALA A 136 9.29 -4.59 -35.03
N GLY A 137 10.51 -4.96 -34.64
CA GLY A 137 11.07 -6.30 -34.82
C GLY A 137 10.58 -7.34 -33.80
N LEU A 138 9.94 -6.92 -32.72
CA LEU A 138 9.52 -7.81 -31.63
C LEU A 138 8.17 -8.51 -31.94
N PRO A 139 7.95 -9.74 -31.44
CA PRO A 139 6.70 -10.47 -31.65
C PRO A 139 5.53 -9.86 -30.87
N SER A 140 4.42 -9.55 -31.55
CA SER A 140 3.21 -8.97 -30.91
C SER A 140 2.61 -9.85 -29.82
N GLY A 141 2.71 -11.18 -29.95
CA GLY A 141 2.22 -12.10 -28.92
C GLY A 141 2.93 -11.99 -27.56
N LEU A 142 4.09 -11.33 -27.48
CA LEU A 142 4.84 -11.13 -26.23
C LEU A 142 4.90 -9.67 -25.77
N PHE A 143 4.81 -8.72 -26.70
CA PHE A 143 4.98 -7.28 -26.42
C PHE A 143 3.72 -6.45 -26.69
N GLY A 144 2.67 -7.10 -27.19
CA GLY A 144 1.39 -6.48 -27.49
C GLY A 144 1.32 -5.76 -28.82
N ASP A 145 0.25 -4.98 -28.97
CA ASP A 145 -0.04 -4.22 -30.17
C ASP A 145 0.59 -2.83 -30.09
N GLU A 146 0.91 -2.29 -31.26
CA GLU A 146 1.42 -0.92 -31.39
C GLU A 146 0.41 0.07 -30.77
N GLN A 147 0.92 0.99 -29.97
CA GLN A 147 0.10 2.02 -29.34
C GLN A 147 0.19 3.31 -30.15
N GLU A 148 -0.98 3.93 -30.38
CA GLU A 148 -1.01 5.28 -30.93
C GLU A 148 -0.39 6.25 -29.91
N HIS A 149 0.39 7.20 -30.42
CA HIS A 149 1.21 8.10 -29.62
C HIS A 149 0.36 8.95 -28.65
N SER A 150 0.15 8.43 -27.45
CA SER A 150 -0.74 8.98 -26.43
C SER A 150 -0.02 9.31 -25.12
N GLY A 151 1.30 9.10 -25.08
CA GLY A 151 2.14 9.34 -23.91
C GLY A 151 2.51 10.81 -23.71
N GLY A 152 2.77 11.17 -22.45
CA GLY A 152 3.38 12.46 -22.11
C GLY A 152 4.83 12.57 -22.64
N PRO A 153 5.50 13.73 -22.44
CA PRO A 153 6.84 13.96 -22.97
C PRO A 153 7.93 13.06 -22.36
N HIS A 154 7.60 12.31 -21.31
CA HIS A 154 8.55 11.53 -20.54
C HIS A 154 8.53 10.04 -20.85
N CYS A 155 7.35 9.43 -20.98
CA CYS A 155 7.24 8.03 -21.40
C CYS A 155 6.28 7.87 -22.53
N GLN A 156 6.79 7.21 -23.57
CA GLN A 156 6.04 7.01 -24.77
C GLN A 156 5.83 5.50 -24.93
N PRO A 157 4.59 5.02 -24.73
CA PRO A 157 4.28 3.63 -25.00
C PRO A 157 4.46 3.40 -26.49
N LEU A 158 5.26 2.38 -26.82
CA LEU A 158 5.41 1.88 -28.18
C LEU A 158 4.45 0.74 -28.42
N ARG A 159 4.29 -0.16 -27.43
CA ARG A 159 3.39 -1.30 -27.50
C ARG A 159 2.78 -1.61 -26.15
N ALA A 160 1.59 -2.19 -26.14
CA ALA A 160 0.96 -2.69 -24.92
C ALA A 160 0.03 -3.86 -25.20
N THR A 161 -0.13 -4.73 -24.19
CA THR A 161 -1.23 -5.69 -24.11
C THR A 161 -2.27 -5.20 -23.12
N GLY A 162 -3.53 -5.60 -23.31
CA GLY A 162 -4.64 -5.21 -22.43
C GLY A 162 -4.40 -5.60 -20.96
N GLY A 163 -4.98 -4.82 -20.04
CA GLY A 163 -4.88 -5.05 -18.59
C GLY A 163 -5.91 -6.04 -18.04
N GLY A 164 -5.69 -6.49 -16.81
CA GLY A 164 -6.61 -7.36 -16.06
C GLY A 164 -5.88 -8.32 -15.13
N ARG A 165 -6.47 -9.50 -14.91
CA ARG A 165 -5.86 -10.60 -14.11
C ARG A 165 -4.81 -11.40 -14.88
N GLU A 166 -4.76 -11.26 -16.20
CA GLU A 166 -3.71 -11.84 -17.02
C GLU A 166 -2.46 -10.94 -16.99
N PRO A 167 -1.26 -11.51 -17.16
CA PRO A 167 -0.06 -10.70 -17.32
C PRO A 167 -0.22 -9.72 -18.49
N SER A 168 -0.07 -8.44 -18.21
CA SER A 168 0.06 -7.40 -19.21
C SER A 168 1.53 -7.07 -19.44
N THR A 169 1.79 -6.41 -20.56
CA THR A 169 3.11 -5.95 -21.01
C THR A 169 2.96 -4.58 -21.60
N GLU A 170 3.89 -3.71 -21.27
CA GLU A 170 4.09 -2.40 -21.88
C GLU A 170 5.54 -2.30 -22.34
N LEU A 171 5.74 -1.87 -23.59
CA LEU A 171 7.04 -1.59 -24.16
C LEU A 171 7.16 -0.08 -24.39
N LEU A 172 8.17 0.54 -23.82
CA LEU A 172 8.22 2.01 -23.71
C LEU A 172 9.58 2.55 -24.10
N TRP A 173 9.58 3.73 -24.71
CA TRP A 173 10.78 4.55 -24.81
C TRP A 173 10.79 5.60 -23.70
N THR A 174 11.93 5.71 -23.03
CA THR A 174 12.22 6.66 -21.95
C THR A 174 13.48 7.45 -22.29
N PRO A 175 13.40 8.78 -22.49
CA PRO A 175 14.58 9.60 -22.75
C PRO A 175 15.43 9.79 -21.50
N ALA A 176 16.75 9.89 -21.69
CA ALA A 176 17.76 9.92 -20.64
C ALA A 176 17.48 10.92 -19.50
N ALA A 177 17.06 12.13 -19.87
CA ALA A 177 16.82 13.24 -18.95
C ALA A 177 15.63 13.03 -17.99
N THR A 178 14.83 11.98 -18.17
CA THR A 178 13.55 11.79 -17.46
C THR A 178 13.64 10.80 -16.31
N LEU A 179 14.77 10.10 -16.18
CA LEU A 179 15.00 9.08 -15.17
C LEU A 179 15.41 9.56 -13.77
N PRO A 180 16.01 10.75 -13.53
CA PRO A 180 16.49 11.11 -12.18
C PRO A 180 15.53 11.89 -11.26
N ASP A 181 14.68 12.85 -11.69
CA ASP A 181 14.08 13.83 -10.72
C ASP A 181 12.62 14.35 -10.90
N GLY A 182 11.70 13.67 -11.61
CA GLY A 182 10.29 14.14 -11.77
C GLY A 182 9.20 13.40 -10.94
N PRO A 183 8.14 14.07 -10.44
CA PRO A 183 6.93 13.45 -9.86
C PRO A 183 6.02 12.75 -10.90
N ASP A 184 6.20 13.06 -12.19
CA ASP A 184 5.44 12.56 -13.34
C ASP A 184 6.17 11.46 -14.14
N ARG A 185 6.95 10.63 -13.46
CA ARG A 185 7.75 9.60 -14.15
C ARG A 185 6.90 8.43 -14.64
N CYS A 186 6.90 8.29 -15.96
CA CYS A 186 7.12 7.05 -16.70
C CYS A 186 6.69 5.76 -16.01
N TYR A 187 7.52 5.34 -15.09
CA TYR A 187 7.22 4.36 -14.08
C TYR A 187 7.77 4.98 -12.82
N ARG A 188 6.99 4.98 -11.74
CA ARG A 188 7.57 5.21 -10.42
C ARG A 188 8.39 3.96 -10.11
N VAL A 189 9.60 3.88 -10.67
CA VAL A 189 10.64 2.90 -10.36
C VAL A 189 11.16 3.10 -8.92
N MET A 190 10.61 4.08 -8.20
CA MET A 190 10.95 4.32 -6.81
C MET A 190 10.10 3.46 -5.89
N THR A 191 10.83 2.58 -5.20
CA THR A 191 10.47 1.55 -4.22
C THR A 191 9.66 2.00 -3.00
N SER A 192 9.02 3.18 -3.00
CA SER A 192 8.26 3.67 -1.83
C SER A 192 7.59 5.01 -2.13
N ARG A 193 6.30 5.00 -2.47
CA ARG A 193 5.43 6.16 -2.24
C ARG A 193 5.00 6.16 -0.76
N PRO A 194 4.62 7.31 -0.19
CA PRO A 194 3.81 7.30 1.02
C PRO A 194 2.57 6.41 0.79
N GLY A 195 2.37 5.39 1.63
CA GLY A 195 1.27 4.42 1.49
C GLY A 195 1.56 3.22 0.58
N GLN A 196 2.74 3.13 -0.04
CA GLN A 196 3.12 1.98 -0.87
C GLN A 196 4.27 1.21 -0.22
N THR A 197 4.18 -0.13 -0.27
CA THR A 197 5.25 -1.03 0.18
C THR A 197 5.54 -2.03 -0.93
N ALA A 198 6.82 -2.38 -1.10
CA ALA A 198 7.25 -3.35 -2.09
C ALA A 198 8.03 -4.50 -1.43
N ASP A 199 7.70 -5.74 -1.81
CA ASP A 199 8.56 -6.91 -1.55
C ASP A 199 9.44 -7.17 -2.78
N VAL A 200 10.72 -6.85 -2.65
CA VAL A 200 11.70 -6.86 -3.75
C VAL A 200 12.18 -8.29 -4.01
N LEU A 201 11.92 -8.78 -5.23
CA LEU A 201 12.41 -10.06 -5.71
C LEU A 201 13.80 -9.93 -6.35
N GLU A 202 14.02 -8.85 -7.09
CA GLU A 202 15.28 -8.50 -7.72
C GLU A 202 15.56 -7.02 -7.48
N PRO A 203 16.62 -6.68 -6.72
CA PRO A 203 16.91 -5.30 -6.35
C PRO A 203 17.38 -4.48 -7.55
N PHE A 204 17.03 -3.20 -7.54
CA PHE A 204 17.44 -2.24 -8.55
C PHE A 204 17.83 -0.93 -7.89
N ASP A 205 18.94 -0.36 -8.36
CA ASP A 205 19.40 0.94 -7.94
C ASP A 205 19.26 1.92 -9.11
N ALA A 206 18.29 2.82 -9.01
CA ALA A 206 18.06 3.83 -10.03
C ALA A 206 19.27 4.74 -10.27
N ALA A 207 20.16 4.91 -9.27
CA ALA A 207 21.38 5.67 -9.43
C ALA A 207 22.41 4.99 -10.37
N THR A 208 22.20 3.71 -10.70
CA THR A 208 23.05 2.98 -11.65
C THR A 208 22.65 3.19 -13.11
N LEU A 209 21.49 3.82 -13.39
CA LEU A 209 21.12 4.20 -14.75
C LEU A 209 21.97 5.38 -15.21
N ASP A 210 22.54 5.27 -16.40
CA ASP A 210 23.21 6.38 -17.06
C ASP A 210 22.19 7.49 -17.42
N PRO A 211 22.31 8.71 -16.86
CA PRO A 211 21.38 9.81 -17.11
C PRO A 211 21.54 10.42 -18.52
N THR A 212 22.49 9.92 -19.32
CA THR A 212 22.73 10.35 -20.71
C THR A 212 22.27 9.32 -21.75
N THR A 213 21.85 8.14 -21.31
CA THR A 213 21.38 7.05 -22.17
C THR A 213 19.84 7.02 -22.22
N ASP A 214 19.29 6.87 -23.43
CA ASP A 214 17.86 6.58 -23.62
C ASP A 214 17.60 5.08 -23.38
N TRP A 215 16.40 4.75 -22.93
CA TRP A 215 16.05 3.40 -22.54
C TRP A 215 14.80 2.90 -23.25
N LEU A 216 14.88 1.70 -23.79
CA LEU A 216 13.74 0.87 -24.10
C LEU A 216 13.42 0.02 -22.87
N VAL A 217 12.25 0.21 -22.29
CA VAL A 217 11.81 -0.46 -21.06
C VAL A 217 10.72 -1.46 -21.38
N VAL A 218 10.94 -2.73 -21.01
CA VAL A 218 9.92 -3.76 -21.04
C VAL A 218 9.35 -3.88 -19.64
N VAL A 219 8.06 -3.57 -19.47
CA VAL A 219 7.34 -3.71 -18.21
C VAL A 219 6.36 -4.85 -18.35
N SER A 220 6.43 -5.82 -17.45
CA SER A 220 5.43 -6.88 -17.34
C SER A 220 4.76 -6.79 -15.98
N THR A 221 3.43 -6.73 -15.97
CA THR A 221 2.63 -6.53 -14.75
C THR A 221 1.57 -7.60 -14.66
N ARG A 222 1.30 -8.10 -13.46
CA ARG A 222 0.09 -8.87 -13.18
C ARG A 222 -0.50 -8.46 -11.84
N THR A 223 -1.79 -8.19 -11.85
CA THR A 223 -2.54 -7.93 -10.62
C THR A 223 -2.57 -9.20 -9.76
N VAL A 224 -2.01 -9.10 -8.56
CA VAL A 224 -2.11 -10.12 -7.50
C VAL A 224 -3.39 -9.93 -6.72
N MET A 225 -3.76 -8.67 -6.47
CA MET A 225 -4.99 -8.31 -5.79
C MET A 225 -5.50 -6.99 -6.37
N ASP A 226 -6.67 -7.03 -6.99
CA ASP A 226 -7.19 -5.88 -7.75
C ASP A 226 -7.65 -4.76 -6.80
N ARG A 227 -8.64 -5.04 -5.96
CA ARG A 227 -9.10 -4.10 -4.95
C ARG A 227 -9.76 -4.84 -3.79
N ARG A 228 -9.10 -4.85 -2.64
CA ARG A 228 -9.66 -5.38 -1.40
C ARG A 228 -10.08 -4.23 -0.50
N GLU A 229 -11.38 -4.09 -0.26
CA GLU A 229 -11.87 -3.15 0.76
C GLU A 229 -11.47 -3.66 2.15
N LEU A 230 -10.82 -2.79 2.92
CA LEU A 230 -10.34 -3.08 4.27
C LEU A 230 -11.19 -2.42 5.36
N GLY A 231 -12.03 -1.45 4.97
CA GLY A 231 -12.85 -0.68 5.90
C GLY A 231 -12.02 0.36 6.65
N CYS A 232 -12.35 0.56 7.93
CA CYS A 232 -11.77 1.60 8.79
C CYS A 232 -11.24 1.00 10.08
N SER A 233 -10.31 1.72 10.72
CA SER A 233 -9.89 1.41 12.09
C SER A 233 -11.09 1.42 13.04
N PRO A 234 -11.19 0.43 13.94
CA PRO A 234 -12.29 0.32 14.90
C PRO A 234 -12.21 1.34 16.04
N TRP A 235 -11.07 2.04 16.18
CA TRP A 235 -10.83 2.98 17.28
C TRP A 235 -11.27 4.41 16.98
N SER A 236 -11.56 4.72 15.70
CA SER A 236 -11.95 6.05 15.30
C SER A 236 -13.45 6.13 15.06
N VAL A 237 -14.14 6.81 15.98
CA VAL A 237 -15.60 6.94 16.01
C VAL A 237 -16.10 8.06 15.09
N LEU A 238 -15.24 9.06 14.82
CA LEU A 238 -15.63 10.29 14.11
C LEU A 238 -15.13 10.34 12.65
N PHE A 239 -13.96 9.76 12.37
CA PHE A 239 -13.35 9.77 11.03
C PHE A 239 -12.78 8.40 10.69
N CYS A 240 -12.92 7.92 9.46
CA CYS A 240 -12.22 6.69 9.07
C CYS A 240 -10.71 6.92 9.17
N SER A 241 -10.01 6.03 9.86
CA SER A 241 -8.54 5.99 9.91
C SER A 241 -8.06 4.65 9.39
N GLU A 242 -6.81 4.61 8.99
CA GLU A 242 -6.17 3.43 8.40
C GLU A 242 -6.29 2.24 9.35
N PRO A 243 -6.76 1.07 8.87
CA PRO A 243 -6.80 -0.12 9.71
C PRO A 243 -5.40 -0.68 9.99
N PHE A 244 -4.38 -0.34 9.19
CA PHE A 244 -2.99 -0.76 9.33
C PHE A 244 -2.04 0.42 9.06
N ASP A 245 -0.83 0.36 9.59
CA ASP A 245 0.21 1.36 9.30
C ASP A 245 0.84 1.17 7.90
N GLU A 246 0.71 -0.02 7.31
CA GLU A 246 1.32 -0.39 6.03
C GLU A 246 0.50 -1.50 5.30
N PRO A 247 0.57 -1.53 3.95
CA PRO A 247 0.03 -2.63 3.15
C PRO A 247 0.52 -4.02 3.58
N VAL A 248 -0.32 -5.03 3.39
CA VAL A 248 0.00 -6.43 3.70
C VAL A 248 0.62 -7.11 2.48
N LEU A 249 1.90 -7.47 2.55
CA LEU A 249 2.65 -8.09 1.44
C LEU A 249 2.47 -9.61 1.32
N GLY A 250 1.84 -10.24 2.32
CA GLY A 250 1.60 -11.68 2.35
C GLY A 250 2.57 -12.47 3.20
#